data_AF-A0A537MS34-F1
#
_entry.id   AF-A0A537MS34-F1
#
_cell.length_a   1.000
_cell.length_b   1.000
_cell.length_c   1.000
_cell.angle_alpha   90.00
_cell.angle_beta   90.00
_cell.angle_gamma   90.00
#
_symmetry.space_group_name_H-M   'P 1'
#
loop_
_entity.id
_entity.type
_entity.pdbx_description
1 polymer ?
#
loop_
_entity_poly.entity_id
_entity_poly.type
_entity_poly.pdbx_seq_one_letter_code
_entity_poly.pdbx_strand_id
1 'polypeptide(L)'
;MTAPMRVSDPAIVDVAFAERSYSIVIGRGQLLTLGQRIAALRAGAKAAIVCDETVARHHLAATEAALRSAGIAFTCVTVPSGESSKSFAQLEHVCDCLLASRVERGDLVIALGGGVIGDLAGFAAAIVRRGLDYVQVPTTLLAQVDSSVGGKTAIDSRYGKNLIGAFYQPVLVLADTALLDTLPEREFRAGYAEVAKYGLLADAEFFGWLEANWREVFAGGPAREKAIAASCRMKAAIVAR
;
A
#
# COMPACT_ATOMS: atom_id res chain seq x y z
N MET A 1 18.18 -14.32 4.84
CA MET A 1 16.89 -15.01 5.05
C MET A 1 15.80 -14.08 4.60
N THR A 2 15.05 -14.44 3.56
CA THR A 2 13.96 -13.66 2.96
C THR A 2 12.61 -14.28 3.32
N ALA A 3 11.54 -13.49 3.36
CA ALA A 3 10.20 -14.00 3.67
C ALA A 3 9.75 -15.07 2.65
N PRO A 4 8.89 -16.04 3.05
CA PRO A 4 8.34 -17.03 2.14
C PRO A 4 7.51 -16.37 1.03
N MET A 5 7.55 -16.95 -0.16
CA MET A 5 6.84 -16.49 -1.34
C MET A 5 6.21 -17.67 -2.05
N ARG A 6 4.95 -17.54 -2.48
CA ARG A 6 4.31 -18.50 -3.36
C ARG A 6 4.52 -18.02 -4.80
N VAL A 7 5.23 -18.83 -5.58
CA VAL A 7 5.45 -18.57 -7.01
C VAL A 7 4.14 -18.90 -7.73
N SER A 8 3.29 -17.89 -7.88
CA SER A 8 2.03 -17.93 -8.62
C SER A 8 1.87 -16.63 -9.43
N ASP A 9 0.92 -16.59 -10.34
CA ASP A 9 0.39 -15.33 -10.90
C ASP A 9 -0.98 -15.07 -10.26
N PRO A 10 -1.12 -14.08 -9.35
CA PRO A 10 -0.11 -13.12 -8.88
C PRO A 10 0.90 -13.72 -7.87
N ALA A 11 2.04 -13.07 -7.71
CA ALA A 11 3.01 -13.41 -6.67
C ALA A 11 2.46 -13.02 -5.28
N ILE A 12 2.67 -13.88 -4.28
CA ILE A 12 2.21 -13.64 -2.91
C ILE A 12 3.39 -13.72 -1.95
N VAL A 13 3.62 -12.65 -1.20
CA VAL A 13 4.61 -12.57 -0.11
C VAL A 13 3.87 -12.52 1.22
N ASP A 14 4.10 -13.52 2.07
CA ASP A 14 3.47 -13.58 3.39
C ASP A 14 4.36 -12.86 4.42
N VAL A 15 3.79 -11.87 5.12
CA VAL A 15 4.46 -11.12 6.19
C VAL A 15 4.04 -11.72 7.52
N ALA A 16 4.94 -12.49 8.13
CA ALA A 16 4.72 -13.08 9.44
C ALA A 16 4.84 -12.00 10.53
N PHE A 17 3.75 -11.73 11.24
CA PHE A 17 3.71 -10.78 12.35
C PHE A 17 2.73 -11.26 13.43
N ALA A 18 3.00 -12.42 14.03
CA ALA A 18 2.13 -13.08 15.01
C ALA A 18 0.65 -13.07 14.57
N GLU A 19 -0.25 -12.60 15.43
CA GLU A 19 -1.70 -12.52 15.17
C GLU A 19 -2.09 -11.50 14.07
N ARG A 20 -1.16 -10.64 13.62
CA ARG A 20 -1.39 -9.64 12.57
C ARG A 20 -0.61 -9.95 11.30
N SER A 21 -0.40 -11.24 11.01
CA SER A 21 0.18 -11.66 9.75
C SER A 21 -0.74 -11.29 8.58
N TYR A 22 -0.16 -10.84 7.47
CA TYR A 22 -0.90 -10.44 6.26
C TYR A 22 -0.14 -10.83 5.01
N SER A 23 -0.84 -10.84 3.88
CA SER A 23 -0.25 -11.12 2.58
C SER A 23 -0.09 -9.84 1.76
N ILE A 24 0.98 -9.79 0.98
CA ILE A 24 1.21 -8.82 -0.08
C ILE A 24 0.96 -9.55 -1.41
N VAL A 25 -0.05 -9.09 -2.14
CA VAL A 25 -0.40 -9.60 -3.48
C VAL A 25 0.24 -8.68 -4.51
N ILE A 26 1.06 -9.23 -5.40
CA ILE A 26 1.87 -8.48 -6.36
C ILE A 26 1.60 -9.02 -7.75
N GLY A 27 1.17 -8.17 -8.66
CA GLY A 27 0.98 -8.55 -10.05
C GLY A 27 0.26 -7.48 -10.85
N ARG A 28 0.22 -7.62 -12.16
CA ARG A 28 -0.51 -6.71 -13.04
C ARG A 28 -2.03 -6.95 -12.98
N GLY A 29 -2.81 -5.86 -12.98
CA GLY A 29 -4.28 -5.91 -13.05
C GLY A 29 -4.96 -6.39 -11.75
N GLN A 30 -4.23 -6.45 -10.64
CA GLN A 30 -4.74 -6.95 -9.37
C GLN A 30 -5.81 -6.06 -8.74
N LEU A 31 -5.92 -4.78 -9.10
CA LEU A 31 -6.95 -3.87 -8.60
C LEU A 31 -8.37 -4.42 -8.85
N LEU A 32 -8.58 -5.11 -9.97
CA LEU A 32 -9.86 -5.73 -10.32
C LEU A 32 -10.29 -6.82 -9.33
N THR A 33 -9.33 -7.43 -8.63
CA THR A 33 -9.58 -8.47 -7.62
C THR A 33 -9.83 -7.91 -6.22
N LEU A 34 -9.67 -6.60 -6.01
CA LEU A 34 -9.73 -5.96 -4.69
C LEU A 34 -11.02 -6.28 -3.94
N GLY A 35 -12.17 -6.14 -4.61
CA GLY A 35 -13.47 -6.39 -3.99
C GLY A 35 -13.64 -7.85 -3.53
N GLN A 36 -13.25 -8.81 -4.39
CA GLN A 36 -13.32 -10.24 -4.04
C GLN A 36 -12.40 -10.58 -2.86
N ARG A 37 -11.19 -9.99 -2.81
CA ARG A 37 -10.24 -10.19 -1.71
C ARG A 37 -10.75 -9.60 -0.40
N ILE A 38 -11.36 -8.41 -0.44
CA ILE A 38 -12.00 -7.81 0.73
C ILE A 38 -13.14 -8.69 1.23
N ALA A 39 -14.04 -9.14 0.35
CA ALA A 39 -15.16 -10.00 0.73
C ALA A 39 -14.69 -11.33 1.36
N ALA A 40 -13.56 -11.88 0.88
CA ALA A 40 -12.96 -13.07 1.47
C ALA A 40 -12.33 -12.81 2.85
N LEU A 41 -11.78 -11.62 3.09
CA LEU A 41 -11.21 -11.23 4.39
C LEU A 41 -12.31 -10.88 5.41
N ARG A 42 -13.35 -10.18 4.97
CA ARG A 42 -14.44 -9.64 5.79
C ARG A 42 -15.75 -9.68 5.00
N ALA A 43 -16.49 -10.78 5.12
CA ALA A 43 -17.77 -10.94 4.46
C ALA A 43 -18.77 -9.87 4.95
N GLY A 44 -19.39 -9.15 4.01
CA GLY A 44 -20.38 -8.11 4.30
C GLY A 44 -19.80 -6.77 4.77
N ALA A 45 -18.48 -6.61 4.81
CA ALA A 45 -17.84 -5.35 5.19
C ALA A 45 -18.11 -4.24 4.18
N LYS A 46 -18.24 -3.02 4.71
CA LYS A 46 -18.16 -1.78 3.94
C LYS A 46 -16.71 -1.31 3.88
N ALA A 47 -16.43 -0.43 2.91
CA ALA A 47 -15.12 0.17 2.76
C ALA A 47 -15.17 1.71 2.76
N ALA A 48 -14.21 2.35 3.40
CA ALA A 48 -13.94 3.77 3.15
C ALA A 48 -12.62 3.92 2.40
N ILE A 49 -12.68 4.44 1.18
CA ILE A 49 -11.51 4.73 0.36
C ILE A 49 -10.94 6.07 0.81
N VAL A 50 -9.65 6.11 1.12
CA VAL A 50 -8.88 7.34 1.35
C VAL A 50 -7.83 7.45 0.25
N CYS A 51 -7.83 8.56 -0.48
CA CYS A 51 -6.88 8.82 -1.57
C CYS A 51 -6.56 10.32 -1.69
N ASP A 52 -5.52 10.65 -2.44
CA ASP A 52 -5.27 12.04 -2.85
C ASP A 52 -5.95 12.37 -4.19
N GLU A 53 -6.14 13.66 -4.48
CA GLU A 53 -6.75 14.15 -5.71
C GLU A 53 -6.10 13.63 -7.01
N THR A 54 -4.79 13.40 -7.03
CA THR A 54 -4.08 12.93 -8.23
C THR A 54 -4.38 11.46 -8.47
N VAL A 55 -4.27 10.65 -7.42
CA VAL A 55 -4.62 9.24 -7.45
C VAL A 55 -6.11 9.05 -7.74
N ALA A 56 -6.97 9.92 -7.20
CA ALA A 56 -8.40 9.88 -7.46
C ALA A 56 -8.71 9.99 -8.96
N ARG A 57 -8.07 10.94 -9.66
CA ARG A 57 -8.24 11.12 -11.12
C ARG A 57 -7.84 9.90 -11.94
N HIS A 58 -6.83 9.14 -11.49
CA HIS A 58 -6.30 8.01 -12.24
C HIS A 58 -6.96 6.66 -11.90
N HIS A 59 -7.28 6.42 -10.61
CA HIS A 59 -7.54 5.07 -10.13
C HIS A 59 -8.81 4.91 -9.29
N LEU A 60 -9.48 6.00 -8.87
CA LEU A 60 -10.67 5.89 -8.03
C LEU A 60 -11.81 5.17 -8.76
N ALA A 61 -12.12 5.58 -9.99
CA ALA A 61 -13.22 4.98 -10.75
C ALA A 61 -13.06 3.46 -10.94
N ALA A 62 -11.83 2.98 -11.19
CA ALA A 62 -11.52 1.56 -11.32
C ALA A 62 -11.64 0.84 -9.96
N THR A 63 -11.15 1.44 -8.88
CA THR A 63 -11.29 0.93 -7.51
C THR A 63 -12.77 0.77 -7.14
N GLU A 64 -13.58 1.80 -7.38
CA GLU A 64 -15.01 1.77 -7.14
C GLU A 64 -15.70 0.67 -7.95
N ALA A 65 -15.36 0.52 -9.23
CA ALA A 65 -15.90 -0.54 -10.08
C ALA A 65 -15.58 -1.94 -9.53
N ALA A 66 -14.34 -2.16 -9.07
CA ALA A 66 -13.93 -3.41 -8.45
C ALA A 66 -14.75 -3.72 -7.19
N LEU A 67 -14.99 -2.72 -6.33
CA LEU A 67 -15.82 -2.87 -5.13
C LEU A 67 -17.30 -3.11 -5.45
N ARG A 68 -17.88 -2.35 -6.39
CA ARG A 68 -19.28 -2.55 -6.84
C ARG A 68 -19.49 -3.95 -7.39
N SER A 69 -18.54 -4.46 -8.19
CA SER A 69 -18.63 -5.81 -8.78
C SER A 69 -18.68 -6.94 -7.73
N ALA A 70 -18.14 -6.68 -6.53
CA ALA A 70 -18.17 -7.60 -5.40
C ALA A 70 -19.31 -7.29 -4.39
N GLY A 71 -20.18 -6.33 -4.69
CA GLY A 71 -21.28 -5.93 -3.81
C GLY A 71 -20.85 -5.20 -2.53
N ILE A 72 -19.63 -4.64 -2.50
CA ILE A 72 -19.13 -3.90 -1.34
C ILE A 72 -19.64 -2.46 -1.41
N ALA A 73 -20.36 -2.03 -0.37
CA ALA A 73 -20.73 -0.62 -0.22
C ALA A 73 -19.49 0.19 0.21
N PHE A 74 -19.34 1.39 -0.35
CA PHE A 74 -18.18 2.22 -0.04
C PHE A 74 -18.49 3.72 0.01
N THR A 75 -17.62 4.46 0.68
CA THR A 75 -17.51 5.92 0.64
C THR A 75 -16.10 6.34 0.22
N CYS A 76 -15.93 7.55 -0.29
CA CYS A 76 -14.62 8.09 -0.65
C CYS A 76 -14.29 9.35 0.17
N VAL A 77 -13.05 9.44 0.62
CA VAL A 77 -12.44 10.59 1.27
C VAL A 77 -11.23 10.98 0.44
N THR A 78 -11.24 12.22 -0.05
CA THR A 78 -10.16 12.75 -0.89
C THR A 78 -9.45 13.86 -0.14
N VAL A 79 -8.11 13.80 -0.11
CA VAL A 79 -7.26 14.85 0.46
C VAL A 79 -6.43 15.53 -0.64
N PRO A 80 -5.87 16.73 -0.40
CA PRO A 80 -4.94 17.35 -1.34
C PRO A 80 -3.74 16.44 -1.64
N SER A 81 -3.18 16.54 -2.86
CA SER A 81 -1.97 15.79 -3.21
C SER A 81 -0.71 16.38 -2.57
N GLY A 82 0.21 15.51 -2.13
CA GLY A 82 1.54 15.89 -1.68
C GLY A 82 1.81 15.67 -0.19
N GLU A 83 3.09 15.82 0.20
CA GLU A 83 3.58 15.54 1.55
C GLU A 83 2.88 16.38 2.64
N SER A 84 2.44 17.60 2.32
CA SER A 84 1.73 18.48 3.27
C SER A 84 0.42 17.87 3.79
N SER A 85 -0.12 16.86 3.11
CA SER A 85 -1.29 16.12 3.58
C SER A 85 -0.97 15.19 4.76
N LYS A 86 0.30 14.94 5.07
CA LYS A 86 0.72 14.28 6.32
C LYS A 86 0.70 15.28 7.47
N SER A 87 -0.48 15.73 7.87
CA SER A 87 -0.64 16.73 8.93
C SER A 87 -1.83 16.43 9.84
N PHE A 88 -1.85 17.07 11.01
CA PHE A 88 -2.99 16.96 11.93
C PHE A 88 -4.31 17.39 11.30
N ALA A 89 -4.31 18.46 10.50
CA ALA A 89 -5.51 18.97 9.86
C ALA A 89 -6.14 17.93 8.91
N GLN A 90 -5.31 17.24 8.11
CA GLN A 90 -5.80 16.18 7.23
C GLN A 90 -6.12 14.90 7.99
N LEU A 91 -5.40 14.59 9.07
CA LEU A 91 -5.74 13.47 9.94
C LEU A 91 -7.13 13.65 10.58
N GLU A 92 -7.40 14.83 11.12
CA GLU A 92 -8.71 15.20 11.68
C GLU A 92 -9.81 15.08 10.62
N HIS A 93 -9.60 15.68 9.44
CA HIS A 93 -10.54 15.57 8.33
C HIS A 93 -10.85 14.11 7.95
N VAL A 94 -9.80 13.27 7.79
CA VAL A 94 -9.99 11.86 7.46
C VAL A 94 -10.74 11.13 8.59
N CYS A 95 -10.40 11.38 9.85
CA CYS A 95 -11.10 10.77 10.99
C CYS A 95 -12.60 11.13 11.00
N ASP A 96 -12.93 12.40 10.79
CA ASP A 96 -14.31 12.88 10.77
C ASP A 96 -15.11 12.25 9.61
N CYS A 97 -14.51 12.17 8.42
CA CYS A 97 -15.15 11.51 7.29
C CYS A 97 -15.37 10.01 7.52
N LEU A 98 -14.41 9.31 8.14
CA LEU A 98 -14.56 7.89 8.50
C LEU A 98 -15.68 7.66 9.54
N LEU A 99 -15.84 8.58 10.49
CA LEU A 99 -16.93 8.52 11.47
C LEU A 99 -18.28 8.85 10.83
N ALA A 100 -18.32 9.85 9.95
CA ALA A 100 -19.52 10.28 9.23
C ALA A 100 -20.05 9.21 8.27
N SER A 101 -19.16 8.42 7.64
CA SER A 101 -19.53 7.30 6.76
C SER A 101 -20.06 6.08 7.52
N ARG A 102 -20.09 6.13 8.87
CA ARG A 102 -20.58 5.06 9.75
C ARG A 102 -19.87 3.72 9.51
N VAL A 103 -18.56 3.78 9.24
CA VAL A 103 -17.68 2.62 9.23
C VAL A 103 -17.56 2.11 10.67
N GLU A 104 -17.83 0.82 10.86
CA GLU A 104 -17.76 0.13 12.15
C GLU A 104 -16.56 -0.81 12.21
N ARG A 105 -16.33 -1.48 13.36
CA ARG A 105 -15.16 -2.34 13.57
C ARG A 105 -15.07 -3.54 12.62
N GLY A 106 -16.19 -3.97 12.04
CA GLY A 106 -16.22 -5.04 11.03
C GLY A 106 -15.99 -4.56 9.60
N ASP A 107 -15.96 -3.24 9.38
CA ASP A 107 -15.67 -2.61 8.11
C ASP A 107 -14.17 -2.27 8.00
N LEU A 108 -13.74 -1.72 6.86
CA LEU A 108 -12.33 -1.40 6.64
C LEU A 108 -12.07 -0.08 5.92
N VAL A 109 -10.83 0.37 6.03
CA VAL A 109 -10.28 1.52 5.28
C VAL A 109 -9.44 1.00 4.11
N ILE A 110 -9.57 1.62 2.93
CA ILE A 110 -8.71 1.35 1.77
C ILE A 110 -7.81 2.57 1.58
N ALA A 111 -6.52 2.41 1.83
CA ALA A 111 -5.51 3.43 1.55
C ALA A 111 -5.07 3.30 0.08
N LEU A 112 -5.68 4.09 -0.81
CA LEU A 112 -5.39 4.10 -2.25
C LEU A 112 -4.45 5.27 -2.56
N GLY A 113 -3.16 5.01 -2.71
CA GLY A 113 -2.19 6.05 -3.03
C GLY A 113 -0.73 5.70 -2.77
N GLY A 114 0.14 6.71 -2.79
CA GLY A 114 1.55 6.55 -2.41
C GLY A 114 1.76 6.46 -0.89
N GLY A 115 3.03 6.56 -0.46
CA GLY A 115 3.39 6.47 0.96
C GLY A 115 2.72 7.51 1.85
N VAL A 116 2.42 8.69 1.32
CA VAL A 116 1.66 9.74 2.04
C VAL A 116 0.28 9.26 2.46
N ILE A 117 -0.49 8.72 1.51
CA ILE A 117 -1.82 8.20 1.79
C ILE A 117 -1.75 6.94 2.64
N GLY A 118 -0.78 6.06 2.37
CA GLY A 118 -0.55 4.86 3.19
C GLY A 118 -0.34 5.20 4.67
N ASP A 119 0.50 6.19 4.96
CA ASP A 119 0.79 6.64 6.32
C ASP A 119 -0.41 7.34 6.96
N LEU A 120 -1.04 8.31 6.25
CA LEU A 120 -2.16 9.08 6.77
C LEU A 120 -3.38 8.21 7.04
N ALA A 121 -3.80 7.42 6.06
CA ALA A 121 -4.97 6.56 6.17
C ALA A 121 -4.73 5.39 7.13
N GLY A 122 -3.51 4.83 7.14
CA GLY A 122 -3.12 3.82 8.11
C GLY A 122 -3.15 4.35 9.54
N PHE A 123 -2.68 5.58 9.77
CA PHE A 123 -2.71 6.18 11.11
C PHE A 123 -4.14 6.52 11.54
N ALA A 124 -4.97 7.04 10.63
CA ALA A 124 -6.40 7.25 10.89
C ALA A 124 -7.10 5.93 11.25
N ALA A 125 -6.85 4.85 10.50
CA ALA A 125 -7.39 3.52 10.79
C ALA A 125 -6.95 2.99 12.17
N ALA A 126 -5.70 3.27 12.59
CA ALA A 126 -5.19 2.86 13.89
C ALA A 126 -5.94 3.52 15.07
N ILE A 127 -6.38 4.77 14.92
CA ILE A 127 -6.93 5.56 16.03
C ILE A 127 -8.46 5.66 16.02
N VAL A 128 -9.09 5.66 14.83
CA VAL A 128 -10.55 5.68 14.71
C VAL A 128 -11.13 4.40 15.31
N ARG A 129 -12.10 4.54 16.22
CA ARG A 129 -12.70 3.44 17.01
C ARG A 129 -11.68 2.53 17.72
N ARG A 130 -10.47 3.04 17.94
CA ARG A 130 -9.31 2.34 18.51
C ARG A 130 -8.81 1.17 17.64
N GLY A 131 -8.99 1.28 16.32
CA GLY A 131 -8.54 0.29 15.34
C GLY A 131 -9.68 -0.14 14.43
N LEU A 132 -9.54 0.21 13.15
CA LEU A 132 -10.28 -0.34 12.02
C LEU A 132 -9.30 -1.13 11.17
N ASP A 133 -9.74 -2.27 10.61
CA ASP A 133 -8.92 -2.96 9.62
C ASP A 133 -8.65 -2.04 8.42
N TYR A 134 -7.49 -2.19 7.79
CA TYR A 134 -7.20 -1.44 6.58
C TYR A 134 -6.40 -2.23 5.55
N VAL A 135 -6.66 -1.91 4.29
CA VAL A 135 -6.00 -2.48 3.11
C VAL A 135 -5.16 -1.38 2.47
N GLN A 136 -3.92 -1.69 2.11
CA GLN A 136 -3.10 -0.79 1.29
C GLN A 136 -3.21 -1.16 -0.19
N VAL A 137 -3.47 -0.15 -1.03
CA VAL A 137 -3.39 -0.24 -2.48
C VAL A 137 -2.33 0.77 -2.95
N PRO A 138 -1.04 0.43 -2.82
CA PRO A 138 0.06 1.34 -3.11
C PRO A 138 0.18 1.66 -4.61
N THR A 139 0.20 2.95 -4.97
CA THR A 139 0.22 3.42 -6.38
C THR A 139 1.56 4.02 -6.81
N THR A 140 2.57 4.01 -5.94
CA THR A 140 3.94 4.41 -6.29
C THR A 140 4.90 3.25 -6.10
N LEU A 141 5.99 3.21 -6.87
CA LEU A 141 6.98 2.14 -6.72
C LEU A 141 7.57 2.13 -5.31
N LEU A 142 7.90 3.30 -4.75
CA LEU A 142 8.39 3.44 -3.38
C LEU A 142 7.42 2.84 -2.35
N ALA A 143 6.12 3.04 -2.54
CA ALA A 143 5.11 2.48 -1.64
C ALA A 143 4.96 0.97 -1.81
N GLN A 144 5.03 0.46 -3.05
CA GLN A 144 4.94 -0.97 -3.34
C GLN A 144 6.12 -1.77 -2.76
N VAL A 145 7.33 -1.18 -2.72
CA VAL A 145 8.55 -1.91 -2.33
C VAL A 145 9.00 -1.64 -0.90
N ASP A 146 8.61 -0.50 -0.33
CA ASP A 146 9.02 -0.08 1.00
C ASP A 146 7.79 0.25 1.86
N SER A 147 7.20 1.44 1.74
CA SER A 147 6.33 2.00 2.81
C SER A 147 5.09 1.16 3.15
N SER A 148 4.57 0.36 2.22
CA SER A 148 3.41 -0.52 2.50
C SER A 148 3.70 -1.73 3.36
N VAL A 149 4.98 -2.06 3.60
CA VAL A 149 5.41 -3.20 4.41
C VAL A 149 5.86 -2.71 5.79
N GLY A 150 5.45 -3.40 6.85
CA GLY A 150 5.94 -3.19 8.23
C GLY A 150 5.08 -2.33 9.14
N GLY A 151 3.99 -1.74 8.63
CA GLY A 151 2.94 -1.12 9.46
C GLY A 151 3.36 0.14 10.21
N LYS A 152 4.41 0.83 9.76
CA LYS A 152 4.68 2.20 10.23
C LYS A 152 3.65 3.12 9.56
N THR A 153 2.93 3.89 10.36
CA THR A 153 1.95 4.87 9.90
C THR A 153 2.21 6.16 10.67
N ALA A 154 2.14 7.32 10.02
CA ALA A 154 2.50 8.58 10.68
C ALA A 154 1.99 9.83 9.95
N ILE A 155 2.03 10.95 10.66
CA ILE A 155 1.96 12.30 10.09
C ILE A 155 3.22 13.09 10.48
N ASP A 156 3.43 14.18 9.75
CA ASP A 156 4.49 15.13 10.04
C ASP A 156 4.00 16.17 11.06
N SER A 157 4.95 16.76 11.76
CA SER A 157 4.73 17.90 12.66
C SER A 157 5.69 19.03 12.31
N ARG A 158 5.49 20.20 12.91
CA ARG A 158 6.45 21.32 12.80
C ARG A 158 7.87 20.97 13.28
N TYR A 159 8.01 19.90 14.05
CA TYR A 159 9.30 19.43 14.60
C TYR A 159 9.99 18.41 13.70
N GLY A 160 9.33 17.89 12.66
CA GLY A 160 9.92 16.94 11.74
C GLY A 160 8.93 15.92 11.19
N LYS A 161 9.44 15.11 10.27
CA LYS A 161 8.68 14.09 9.55
C LYS A 161 8.46 12.84 10.38
N ASN A 162 7.30 12.21 10.22
CA ASN A 162 6.97 10.91 10.80
C ASN A 162 7.12 10.80 12.33
N LEU A 163 7.07 11.92 13.06
CA LEU A 163 7.31 11.92 14.51
C LEU A 163 6.07 11.49 15.31
N ILE A 164 4.89 11.49 14.69
CA ILE A 164 3.62 11.20 15.34
C ILE A 164 2.91 10.13 14.54
N GLY A 165 2.66 8.98 15.15
CA GLY A 165 2.13 7.84 14.41
C GLY A 165 1.90 6.60 15.28
N ALA A 166 1.61 5.50 14.61
CA ALA A 166 1.39 4.20 15.23
C ALA A 166 2.02 3.07 14.42
N PHE A 167 2.42 2.00 15.11
CA PHE A 167 2.68 0.71 14.48
C PHE A 167 1.35 -0.04 14.33
N TYR A 168 0.83 -0.08 13.10
CA TYR A 168 -0.46 -0.66 12.76
C TYR A 168 -0.35 -1.41 11.44
N GLN A 169 -0.57 -2.73 11.47
CA GLN A 169 -0.39 -3.58 10.29
C GLN A 169 -1.66 -3.59 9.44
N PRO A 170 -1.53 -3.54 8.10
CA PRO A 170 -2.68 -3.76 7.22
C PRO A 170 -3.13 -5.22 7.29
N VAL A 171 -4.37 -5.49 6.89
CA VAL A 171 -4.86 -6.86 6.69
C VAL A 171 -4.54 -7.42 5.31
N LEU A 172 -4.20 -6.54 4.36
CA LEU A 172 -3.81 -6.87 2.99
C LEU A 172 -3.04 -5.71 2.37
N VAL A 173 -2.01 -6.04 1.57
CA VAL A 173 -1.41 -5.10 0.62
C VAL A 173 -1.67 -5.63 -0.80
N LEU A 174 -2.24 -4.81 -1.67
CA LEU A 174 -2.54 -5.13 -3.07
C LEU A 174 -1.69 -4.26 -4.00
N ALA A 175 -0.49 -4.73 -4.34
CA ALA A 175 0.45 -4.06 -5.22
C ALA A 175 0.14 -4.40 -6.70
N ASP A 176 -0.81 -3.68 -7.28
CA ASP A 176 -1.07 -3.75 -8.72
C ASP A 176 0.00 -2.98 -9.51
N THR A 177 0.79 -3.70 -10.31
CA THR A 177 1.91 -3.12 -11.06
C THR A 177 1.46 -2.26 -12.25
N ALA A 178 0.20 -2.38 -12.68
CA ALA A 178 -0.39 -1.52 -13.71
C ALA A 178 -0.63 -0.08 -13.22
N LEU A 179 -0.78 0.13 -11.90
CA LEU A 179 -0.97 1.47 -11.34
C LEU A 179 0.29 2.35 -11.50
N LEU A 180 1.46 1.72 -11.65
CA LEU A 180 2.70 2.44 -11.91
C LEU A 180 2.78 3.02 -13.34
N ASP A 181 1.87 2.63 -14.26
CA ASP A 181 1.89 3.11 -15.64
C ASP A 181 1.47 4.58 -15.75
N THR A 182 0.81 5.13 -14.73
CA THR A 182 0.50 6.58 -14.63
C THR A 182 1.47 7.34 -13.74
N LEU A 183 2.47 6.67 -13.14
CA LEU A 183 3.42 7.29 -12.23
C LEU A 183 4.44 8.14 -13.02
N PRO A 184 4.70 9.40 -12.64
CA PRO A 184 5.74 10.19 -13.28
C PRO A 184 7.10 9.50 -13.19
N GLU A 185 7.88 9.54 -14.27
CA GLU A 185 9.16 8.83 -14.35
C GLU A 185 10.12 9.21 -13.21
N ARG A 186 10.13 10.48 -12.79
CA ARG A 186 10.94 10.93 -11.65
C ARG A 186 10.58 10.19 -10.35
N GLU A 187 9.30 10.01 -10.09
CA GLU A 187 8.82 9.31 -8.89
C GLU A 187 9.08 7.80 -9.00
N PHE A 188 9.00 7.23 -10.21
CA PHE A 188 9.42 5.86 -10.45
C PHE A 188 10.91 5.66 -10.15
N ARG A 189 11.78 6.56 -10.65
CA ARG A 189 13.23 6.53 -10.37
C ARG A 189 13.52 6.66 -8.86
N ALA A 190 12.78 7.50 -8.15
CA ALA A 190 12.89 7.63 -6.70
C ALA A 190 12.55 6.31 -5.99
N GLY A 191 11.47 5.64 -6.38
CA GLY A 191 11.14 4.31 -5.84
C GLY A 191 12.16 3.24 -6.22
N TYR A 192 12.76 3.32 -7.42
CA TYR A 192 13.77 2.37 -7.86
C TYR A 192 15.06 2.46 -7.03
N ALA A 193 15.37 3.64 -6.47
CA ALA A 193 16.49 3.77 -5.54
C ALA A 193 16.30 2.90 -4.28
N GLU A 194 15.07 2.74 -3.79
CA GLU A 194 14.77 1.84 -2.67
C GLU A 194 14.86 0.37 -3.05
N VAL A 195 14.53 0.02 -4.30
CA VAL A 195 14.75 -1.33 -4.84
C VAL A 195 16.25 -1.65 -4.84
N ALA A 196 17.08 -0.72 -5.35
CA ALA A 196 18.53 -0.87 -5.37
C ALA A 196 19.13 -0.95 -3.95
N LYS A 197 18.60 -0.17 -2.99
CA LYS A 197 18.99 -0.23 -1.57
C LYS A 197 18.90 -1.66 -1.04
N TYR A 198 17.82 -2.39 -1.33
CA TYR A 198 17.70 -3.76 -0.83
C TYR A 198 18.82 -4.66 -1.35
N GLY A 199 19.15 -4.60 -2.65
CA GLY A 199 20.29 -5.32 -3.21
C GLY A 199 21.60 -4.97 -2.49
N LEU A 200 21.89 -3.68 -2.30
CA LEU A 200 23.10 -3.21 -1.60
C LEU A 200 23.18 -3.63 -0.13
N LEU A 201 22.04 -3.76 0.56
CA LEU A 201 22.01 -4.09 1.98
C LEU A 201 22.36 -5.57 2.26
N ALA A 202 21.87 -6.50 1.44
CA ALA A 202 21.94 -7.92 1.81
C ALA A 202 21.83 -8.92 0.65
N ASP A 203 21.83 -8.49 -0.62
CA ASP A 203 21.65 -9.40 -1.76
C ASP A 203 22.41 -8.89 -3.01
N ALA A 204 23.69 -9.23 -3.08
CA ALA A 204 24.57 -8.85 -4.19
C ALA A 204 24.13 -9.46 -5.53
N GLU A 205 23.52 -10.65 -5.51
CA GLU A 205 22.99 -11.28 -6.73
C GLU A 205 21.78 -10.50 -7.25
N PHE A 206 20.86 -10.10 -6.35
CA PHE A 206 19.75 -9.23 -6.72
C PHE A 206 20.22 -7.87 -7.24
N PHE A 207 21.25 -7.28 -6.62
CA PHE A 207 21.83 -6.04 -7.12
C PHE A 207 22.40 -6.18 -8.54
N GLY A 208 23.21 -7.21 -8.80
CA GLY A 208 23.72 -7.48 -10.15
C GLY A 208 22.60 -7.79 -11.16
N TRP A 209 21.52 -8.46 -10.73
CA TRP A 209 20.34 -8.68 -11.55
C TRP A 209 19.66 -7.35 -11.92
N LEU A 210 19.54 -6.40 -10.99
CA LEU A 210 18.99 -5.07 -11.25
C LEU A 210 19.84 -4.30 -12.28
N GLU A 211 21.17 -4.36 -12.20
CA GLU A 211 22.07 -3.73 -13.18
C GLU A 211 21.83 -4.25 -14.61
N ALA A 212 21.60 -5.55 -14.75
CA ALA A 212 21.32 -6.17 -16.04
C ALA A 212 19.89 -5.93 -16.55
N ASN A 213 18.89 -5.79 -15.66
CA ASN A 213 17.46 -5.86 -16.02
C ASN A 213 16.68 -4.56 -15.78
N TRP A 214 17.32 -3.46 -15.36
CA TRP A 214 16.59 -2.23 -14.99
C TRP A 214 15.67 -1.71 -16.09
N ARG A 215 16.03 -1.85 -17.37
CA ARG A 215 15.19 -1.42 -18.50
C ARG A 215 13.86 -2.15 -18.53
N GLU A 216 13.87 -3.46 -18.28
CA GLU A 216 12.65 -4.28 -18.24
C GLU A 216 11.80 -3.98 -17.00
N VAL A 217 12.43 -3.65 -15.86
CA VAL A 217 11.72 -3.17 -14.66
C VAL A 217 10.95 -1.87 -14.97
N PHE A 218 11.59 -0.95 -15.68
CA PHE A 218 10.96 0.30 -16.10
C PHE A 218 9.86 0.07 -17.14
N ALA A 219 10.02 -0.91 -18.04
CA ALA A 219 9.04 -1.25 -19.07
C ALA A 219 7.73 -1.86 -18.53
N GLY A 220 7.74 -2.44 -17.32
CA GLY A 220 6.51 -2.86 -16.62
C GLY A 220 6.02 -4.28 -16.86
N GLY A 221 6.90 -5.14 -17.34
CA GLY A 221 6.65 -6.58 -17.45
C GLY A 221 7.06 -7.39 -16.20
N PRO A 222 7.30 -8.70 -16.35
CA PRO A 222 7.63 -9.62 -15.25
C PRO A 222 8.86 -9.21 -14.42
N ALA A 223 9.83 -8.51 -15.01
CA ALA A 223 10.98 -7.99 -14.29
C ALA A 223 10.57 -6.99 -13.18
N ARG A 224 9.54 -6.15 -13.44
CA ARG A 224 9.01 -5.21 -12.43
C ARG A 224 8.40 -5.95 -11.25
N GLU A 225 7.58 -6.97 -11.52
CA GLU A 225 6.95 -7.80 -10.49
C GLU A 225 8.00 -8.55 -9.66
N LYS A 226 9.04 -9.10 -10.31
CA LYS A 226 10.18 -9.72 -9.62
C LYS A 226 10.90 -8.74 -8.71
N ALA A 227 11.17 -7.52 -9.18
CA ALA A 227 11.85 -6.49 -8.40
C ALA A 227 11.03 -6.07 -7.16
N ILE A 228 9.71 -5.91 -7.32
CA ILE A 228 8.81 -5.58 -6.21
C ILE A 228 8.75 -6.74 -5.21
N ALA A 229 8.52 -7.97 -5.68
CA ALA A 229 8.44 -9.15 -4.82
C ALA A 229 9.72 -9.40 -4.03
N ALA A 230 10.89 -9.29 -4.66
CA ALA A 230 12.18 -9.39 -3.98
C ALA A 230 12.32 -8.33 -2.87
N SER A 231 12.00 -7.07 -3.18
CA SER A 231 12.04 -5.96 -2.22
C SER A 231 11.12 -6.20 -1.02
N CYS A 232 9.85 -6.58 -1.27
CA CYS A 232 8.89 -6.91 -0.23
C CYS A 232 9.37 -8.06 0.66
N ARG A 233 9.94 -9.12 0.08
CA ARG A 233 10.47 -10.26 0.85
C ARG A 233 11.63 -9.88 1.76
N MET A 234 12.53 -9.02 1.27
CA MET A 234 13.67 -8.52 2.04
C MET A 234 13.19 -7.62 3.17
N LYS A 235 12.27 -6.68 2.89
CA LYS A 235 11.70 -5.82 3.93
C LYS A 235 10.90 -6.61 4.97
N ALA A 236 10.06 -7.55 4.55
CA ALA A 236 9.29 -8.40 5.46
C ALA A 236 10.21 -9.22 6.39
N ALA A 237 11.33 -9.73 5.88
CA ALA A 237 12.32 -10.42 6.70
C ALA A 237 13.10 -9.52 7.68
N ILE A 238 13.20 -8.23 7.38
CA ILE A 238 13.77 -7.24 8.32
C ILE A 238 12.75 -6.90 9.41
N VAL A 239 11.47 -6.73 9.03
CA VAL A 239 10.37 -6.40 9.96
C VAL A 239 10.06 -7.54 10.93
N ALA A 240 10.23 -8.79 10.49
CA ALA A 240 9.96 -9.97 11.32
C ALA A 240 11.06 -10.31 12.34
N ARG A 241 12.14 -9.53 12.39
CA ARG A 241 13.22 -9.65 13.40
C ARG A 241 12.92 -8.78 14.61
#